data_AF-A0A838VSC6-F1
#
_entry.id   AF-A0A838VSC6-F1
#
_cell.length_a   1.000
_cell.length_b   1.000
_cell.length_c   1.000
_cell.angle_alpha   90.00
_cell.angle_beta   90.00
_cell.angle_gamma   90.00
#
_symmetry.space_group_name_H-M   'P 1'
#
loop_
_entity.id
_entity.type
_entity.pdbx_description
1 polymer ?
#
loop_
_entity_poly.entity_id
_entity_poly.type
_entity_poly.pdbx_seq_one_letter_code
_entity_poly.pdbx_strand_id
1 'polypeptide(L)'
;KWQLATQLRRPEQKHLFTVTYDEFTVDNPLNRIFRYVVEKLWQLTRHSGNRQILTGLRYWMDEVTLLPVVTADMGNQIQLSRLNQQYEPLLNLARLFLERLGLQLSASDVTAFSFVFDINQLFERFIIGFIQCHRDEILPPSLKHFVSVVVHD
;
A
#
# COMPACT_ATOMS: atom_id res chain seq x y z
N LYS A 1 20.10 14.22 10.65
CA LYS A 1 20.60 15.62 10.65
C LYS A 1 20.40 16.23 12.03
N TRP A 2 21.40 16.96 12.54
CA TRP A 2 21.32 17.60 13.86
C TRP A 2 20.49 18.89 13.81
N GLN A 3 19.53 19.07 14.72
CA GLN A 3 18.69 20.28 14.77
C GLN A 3 19.19 21.28 15.82
N LEU A 4 20.25 22.00 15.45
CA LEU A 4 20.89 23.01 16.29
C LEU A 4 19.93 24.13 16.74
N ALA A 5 19.02 24.57 15.87
CA ALA A 5 18.06 25.63 16.19
C ALA A 5 17.06 25.23 17.28
N THR A 6 16.61 23.98 17.28
CA THR A 6 15.68 23.44 18.27
C THR A 6 16.40 23.17 19.60
N GLN A 7 17.65 22.71 19.53
CA GLN A 7 18.53 22.48 20.68
C GLN A 7 18.80 23.76 21.48
N LEU A 8 19.05 24.89 20.80
CA LEU A 8 19.34 26.16 21.46
C LEU A 8 18.14 26.74 22.24
N ARG A 9 16.91 26.31 21.92
CA ARG A 9 15.69 26.77 22.58
C ARG A 9 15.41 26.07 23.92
N ARG A 10 16.17 25.03 24.28
CA ARG A 10 16.06 24.29 25.55
C ARG A 10 17.41 24.12 26.25
N PRO A 11 18.02 25.23 26.73
CA PRO A 11 19.35 25.21 27.35
C PRO A 11 19.43 24.42 28.67
N GLU A 12 18.30 24.06 29.27
CA GLU A 12 18.17 23.20 30.45
C GLU A 12 18.37 21.70 30.15
N GLN A 13 18.26 21.27 28.90
CA GLN A 13 18.37 19.87 28.45
C GLN A 13 19.67 19.60 27.67
N LYS A 14 20.81 20.15 28.10
CA LYS A 14 22.12 19.99 27.41
C LYS A 14 22.58 18.54 27.22
N HIS A 15 22.06 17.62 28.03
CA HIS A 15 22.38 16.19 27.99
C HIS A 15 21.58 15.41 26.94
N LEU A 16 20.55 16.01 26.32
CA LEU A 16 19.71 15.39 25.29
C LEU A 16 19.98 16.05 23.94
N PHE A 17 20.34 15.27 22.92
CA PHE A 17 20.59 15.79 21.57
C PHE A 17 19.33 15.71 20.70
N THR A 18 18.91 16.84 20.16
CA THR A 18 17.80 16.89 19.19
C THR A 18 18.33 16.55 17.80
N VAL A 19 18.20 15.29 17.41
CA VAL A 19 18.63 14.77 16.10
C VAL A 19 17.41 14.25 15.35
N THR A 20 17.27 14.64 14.08
CA THR A 20 16.38 13.93 13.15
C THR A 20 17.16 12.79 12.53
N TYR A 21 16.79 11.55 12.80
CA TYR A 21 17.39 10.38 12.17
C TYR A 21 16.27 9.53 11.58
N ASP A 22 16.51 8.93 10.41
CA ASP A 22 15.60 7.94 9.85
C ASP A 22 15.89 6.62 10.55
N GLU A 23 15.11 6.32 11.60
CA GLU A 23 15.22 5.05 12.29
C GLU A 23 14.82 3.92 11.34
N PHE A 24 15.72 2.96 11.11
CA PHE A 24 15.38 1.74 10.39
C PHE A 24 14.61 0.82 11.34
N THR A 25 13.34 1.17 11.54
CA THR A 25 12.41 0.41 12.38
C THR A 25 11.45 -0.42 11.52
N VAL A 26 11.10 -1.60 12.05
CA VAL A 26 10.03 -2.43 11.49
C VAL A 26 8.69 -1.69 11.60
N ASP A 27 8.54 -0.79 12.57
CA ASP A 27 7.33 0.00 12.80
C ASP A 27 7.27 1.29 11.94
N ASN A 28 7.15 1.11 10.63
CA ASN A 28 7.03 2.22 9.67
C ASN A 28 5.59 2.35 9.12
N PRO A 29 5.23 3.50 8.48
CA PRO A 29 3.87 3.73 7.99
C PRO A 29 3.34 2.63 7.04
N LEU A 30 4.20 2.11 6.15
CA LEU A 30 3.83 1.06 5.20
C LEU A 30 3.44 -0.23 5.93
N ASN A 31 4.27 -0.65 6.88
CA ASN A 31 4.02 -1.84 7.69
C ASN A 31 2.78 -1.68 8.59
N ARG A 32 2.53 -0.49 9.14
CA ARG A 32 1.32 -0.21 9.93
C ARG A 32 0.03 -0.36 9.11
N ILE A 33 0.03 0.08 7.86
CA ILE A 33 -1.08 -0.16 6.93
C ILE A 33 -1.25 -1.66 6.69
N PHE A 34 -0.16 -2.37 6.40
CA PHE A 34 -0.23 -3.82 6.19
C PHE A 34 -0.74 -4.57 7.42
N ARG A 35 -0.29 -4.21 8.64
CA ARG A 35 -0.76 -4.85 9.88
C ARG A 35 -2.26 -4.65 10.04
N TYR A 36 -2.75 -3.44 9.79
CA TYR A 36 -4.19 -3.15 9.85
C TYR A 36 -4.99 -3.96 8.84
N VAL A 37 -4.54 -4.04 7.58
CA VAL A 37 -5.21 -4.83 6.54
C VAL A 37 -5.23 -6.32 6.90
N VAL A 38 -4.11 -6.87 7.38
CA VAL A 38 -4.02 -8.26 7.85
C VAL A 38 -5.00 -8.53 9.00
N GLU A 39 -5.09 -7.62 9.97
CA GLU A 39 -6.02 -7.74 11.09
C GLU A 39 -7.48 -7.76 10.60
N LYS A 40 -7.84 -6.88 9.67
CA LYS A 40 -9.19 -6.84 9.08
C LYS A 40 -9.50 -8.07 8.24
N LEU A 41 -8.57 -8.54 7.42
CA LEU A 41 -8.73 -9.78 6.65
C LEU A 41 -8.91 -10.99 7.57
N TRP A 42 -8.18 -11.05 8.69
CA TRP A 42 -8.32 -12.12 9.67
C TRP A 42 -9.71 -12.14 10.33
N GLN A 43 -10.29 -10.96 10.57
CA GLN A 43 -11.64 -10.82 11.13
C GLN A 43 -12.74 -11.19 10.11
N LEU A 44 -12.52 -10.89 8.82
CA LEU A 44 -13.51 -11.09 7.76
C LEU A 44 -13.47 -12.50 7.14
N THR A 45 -12.32 -13.16 7.15
CA THR A 45 -12.14 -14.44 6.46
C THR A 45 -12.96 -15.57 7.10
N ARG A 46 -13.66 -16.32 6.24
CA ARG A 46 -14.39 -17.53 6.64
C ARG A 46 -13.62 -18.82 6.32
N HIS A 47 -12.53 -18.71 5.57
CA HIS A 47 -11.73 -19.86 5.15
C HIS A 47 -10.63 -20.17 6.18
N SER A 48 -10.59 -21.40 6.68
CA SER A 48 -9.63 -21.85 7.71
C SER A 48 -8.18 -21.70 7.28
N GLY A 49 -7.82 -22.11 6.06
CA GLY A 49 -6.48 -21.95 5.49
C GLY A 49 -5.99 -20.50 5.48
N ASN A 50 -6.80 -19.56 4.97
CA ASN A 50 -6.49 -18.12 5.02
C ASN A 50 -6.31 -17.64 6.46
N ARG A 51 -7.16 -18.10 7.38
CA ARG A 51 -7.04 -17.74 8.80
C ARG A 51 -5.72 -18.19 9.41
N GLN A 52 -5.23 -19.38 9.05
CA GLN A 52 -3.92 -19.88 9.49
C GLN A 52 -2.78 -19.01 8.96
N ILE A 53 -2.77 -18.71 7.66
CA ILE A 53 -1.75 -17.86 7.03
C ILE A 53 -1.75 -16.46 7.68
N LEU A 54 -2.93 -15.86 7.84
CA LEU A 54 -3.08 -14.54 8.47
C LEU A 54 -2.67 -14.56 9.94
N THR A 55 -2.90 -15.64 10.67
CA THR A 55 -2.42 -15.77 12.06
C THR A 55 -0.90 -15.78 12.12
N GLY A 56 -0.23 -16.48 11.19
CA GLY A 56 1.21 -16.40 11.04
C GLY A 56 1.68 -14.97 10.76
N LEU A 57 1.06 -14.29 9.79
CA LEU A 57 1.40 -12.89 9.47
C LEU A 57 1.22 -11.95 10.67
N ARG A 58 0.13 -12.10 11.44
CA ARG A 58 -0.08 -11.30 12.67
C ARG A 58 1.05 -11.48 13.68
N TYR A 59 1.54 -12.71 13.84
CA TYR A 59 2.68 -13.00 14.71
C TYR A 59 3.97 -12.31 14.22
N TRP A 60 4.27 -12.38 12.91
CA TRP A 60 5.42 -11.69 12.33
C TRP A 60 5.36 -10.16 12.42
N MET A 61 4.15 -9.60 12.57
CA MET A 61 3.92 -8.15 12.64
C MET A 61 3.69 -7.65 14.07
N ASP A 62 4.01 -8.44 15.09
CA ASP A 62 3.70 -8.08 16.48
C ASP A 62 4.41 -6.79 16.94
N GLU A 63 5.61 -6.53 16.41
CA GLU A 63 6.41 -5.32 16.68
C GLU A 63 5.90 -4.05 15.96
N VAL A 64 4.98 -4.15 15.00
CA VAL A 64 4.51 -3.04 14.17
C VAL A 64 3.27 -2.39 14.78
N THR A 65 3.26 -1.15 15.22
CA THR A 65 2.09 -0.57 15.91
C THR A 65 0.76 -0.74 15.13
N LEU A 66 -0.25 -1.38 15.76
CA LEU A 66 -1.59 -1.48 15.16
C LEU A 66 -2.34 -0.15 15.33
N LEU A 67 -2.61 0.51 14.22
CA LEU A 67 -3.42 1.74 14.22
C LEU A 67 -4.91 1.40 14.42
N PRO A 68 -5.67 2.25 15.14
CA PRO A 68 -7.09 1.99 15.41
C PRO A 68 -7.95 2.10 14.13
N VAL A 69 -7.59 3.03 13.24
CA VAL A 69 -8.25 3.26 11.96
C VAL A 69 -7.20 3.57 10.91
N VAL A 70 -7.33 2.96 9.74
CA VAL A 70 -6.53 3.26 8.55
C VAL A 70 -7.48 3.47 7.38
N THR A 71 -7.27 4.54 6.61
CA THR A 71 -8.05 4.86 5.41
C THR A 71 -7.19 4.70 4.15
N ALA A 72 -7.85 4.63 2.99
CA ALA A 72 -7.15 4.58 1.70
C ALA A 72 -6.24 5.80 1.47
N ASP A 73 -6.66 6.99 1.92
CA ASP A 73 -5.88 8.23 1.83
C ASP A 73 -4.53 8.14 2.56
N MET A 74 -4.50 7.47 3.72
CA MET A 74 -3.24 7.20 4.43
C MET A 74 -2.31 6.35 3.57
N GLY A 75 -2.85 5.40 2.81
CA GLY A 75 -2.10 4.62 1.81
C GLY A 75 -1.60 5.48 0.66
N ASN A 76 -2.39 6.44 0.18
CA ASN A 76 -2.00 7.35 -0.92
C ASN A 76 -0.87 8.30 -0.53
N GLN A 77 -0.76 8.66 0.75
CA GLN A 77 0.32 9.49 1.29
C GLN A 77 1.66 8.74 1.40
N ILE A 78 1.68 7.41 1.31
CA ILE A 78 2.92 6.64 1.36
C ILE A 78 3.71 6.85 0.07
N GLN A 79 4.89 7.44 0.22
CA GLN A 79 5.88 7.54 -0.83
C GLN A 79 6.80 6.31 -0.79
N LEU A 80 6.78 5.52 -1.86
CA LEU A 80 7.66 4.38 -1.99
C LEU A 80 9.06 4.84 -2.39
N SER A 81 10.04 4.45 -1.60
CA SER A 81 11.45 4.59 -1.95
C SER A 81 11.89 3.45 -2.86
N ARG A 82 13.07 3.58 -3.50
CA ARG A 82 13.69 2.51 -4.30
C ARG A 82 13.79 1.18 -3.55
N LEU A 83 13.97 1.21 -2.22
CA LEU A 83 14.08 0.00 -1.39
C LEU A 83 12.72 -0.70 -1.19
N ASN A 84 11.63 0.07 -1.25
CA ASN A 84 10.28 -0.42 -0.96
C ASN A 84 9.42 -0.59 -2.22
N GLN A 85 9.97 -0.31 -3.40
CA GLN A 85 9.23 -0.33 -4.67
C GLN A 85 8.61 -1.70 -4.97
N GLN A 86 9.25 -2.80 -4.56
CA GLN A 86 8.69 -4.14 -4.69
C GLN A 86 7.34 -4.34 -3.97
N TYR A 87 7.03 -3.50 -2.97
CA TYR A 87 5.76 -3.56 -2.22
C TYR A 87 4.65 -2.75 -2.88
N GLU A 88 4.90 -2.06 -4.00
CA GLU A 88 3.90 -1.29 -4.70
C GLU A 88 2.64 -2.09 -5.05
N PRO A 89 2.73 -3.32 -5.60
CA PRO A 89 1.53 -4.10 -5.88
C PRO A 89 0.74 -4.44 -4.61
N LEU A 90 1.44 -4.72 -3.52
CA LEU A 90 0.82 -5.03 -2.23
C LEU A 90 0.14 -3.80 -1.61
N LEU A 91 0.78 -2.62 -1.72
CA LEU A 91 0.19 -1.35 -1.29
C LEU A 91 -1.05 -1.00 -2.11
N ASN A 92 -1.04 -1.27 -3.42
CA ASN A 92 -2.21 -1.06 -4.26
C ASN A 92 -3.37 -1.98 -3.88
N LEU A 93 -3.10 -3.25 -3.58
CA LEU A 93 -4.12 -4.17 -3.04
C LEU A 93 -4.66 -3.70 -1.68
N ALA A 94 -3.79 -3.22 -0.80
CA ALA A 94 -4.18 -2.67 0.49
C ALA A 94 -5.08 -1.44 0.33
N ARG A 95 -4.73 -0.48 -0.55
CA ARG A 95 -5.55 0.69 -0.86
C ARG A 95 -6.94 0.29 -1.35
N LEU A 96 -6.98 -0.60 -2.34
CA LEU A 96 -8.23 -1.11 -2.94
C LEU A 96 -9.12 -1.79 -1.89
N PHE A 97 -8.52 -2.58 -1.00
CA PHE A 97 -9.23 -3.20 0.12
C PHE A 97 -9.80 -2.16 1.09
N LEU A 98 -9.01 -1.14 1.46
CA LEU A 98 -9.41 -0.09 2.42
C LEU A 98 -10.52 0.81 1.88
N GLU A 99 -10.49 1.17 0.59
CA GLU A 99 -11.55 1.95 -0.06
C GLU A 99 -12.91 1.27 0.06
N ARG A 100 -12.94 -0.05 -0.19
CA ARG A 100 -14.16 -0.85 -0.13
C ARG A 100 -14.61 -1.14 1.30
N LEU A 101 -13.66 -1.34 2.23
CA LEU A 101 -13.97 -1.52 3.65
C LEU A 101 -14.69 -0.28 4.25
N GLY A 102 -14.25 0.93 3.90
CA GLY A 102 -14.90 2.17 4.34
C GLY A 102 -16.36 2.30 3.84
N LEU A 103 -16.62 1.87 2.61
CA LEU A 103 -17.97 1.86 2.03
C LEU A 103 -18.88 0.85 2.74
N GLN A 104 -18.37 -0.33 3.12
CA GLN A 104 -19.16 -1.33 3.85
C GLN A 104 -19.56 -0.88 5.25
N LEU A 105 -18.67 -0.24 6.00
CA LEU A 105 -18.97 0.27 7.36
C LEU A 105 -20.10 1.31 7.33
N SER A 106 -20.23 2.05 6.23
CA SER A 106 -21.26 3.08 6.06
C SER A 106 -22.63 2.51 5.68
N ALA A 107 -22.70 1.27 5.19
CA ALA A 107 -23.91 0.60 4.73
C ALA A 107 -24.24 -0.59 5.64
N SER A 108 -25.00 -0.34 6.71
CA SER A 108 -25.45 -1.37 7.66
C SER A 108 -26.61 -2.19 7.09
N ASP A 109 -26.38 -3.50 6.93
CA ASP A 109 -27.33 -4.64 7.02
C ASP A 109 -27.09 -5.73 5.95
N VAL A 110 -25.91 -6.37 5.99
CA VAL A 110 -25.49 -7.46 5.11
C VAL A 110 -25.01 -6.98 3.74
N THR A 111 -23.73 -6.61 3.66
CA THR A 111 -23.07 -6.31 2.38
C THR A 111 -21.95 -7.31 2.14
N ALA A 112 -22.08 -8.11 1.08
CA ALA A 112 -20.99 -8.91 0.57
C ALA A 112 -19.85 -7.98 0.13
N PHE A 113 -18.61 -8.29 0.53
CA PHE A 113 -17.44 -7.57 0.04
C PHE A 113 -17.31 -7.86 -1.46
N SER A 114 -17.67 -6.89 -2.29
CA SER A 114 -17.69 -7.02 -3.75
C SER A 114 -16.80 -5.96 -4.38
N PHE A 115 -16.00 -6.39 -5.34
CA PHE A 115 -15.25 -5.50 -6.19
C PHE A 115 -16.03 -5.23 -7.47
N VAL A 116 -16.65 -4.05 -7.55
CA VAL A 116 -17.21 -3.55 -8.80
C VAL A 116 -16.16 -2.72 -9.51
N PHE A 117 -15.82 -3.11 -10.73
CA PHE A 117 -14.93 -2.38 -11.65
C PHE A 117 -15.66 -2.14 -12.97
N ASP A 118 -15.35 -1.05 -13.64
CA ASP A 118 -15.70 -0.90 -15.06
C ASP A 118 -14.81 -1.87 -15.86
N ILE A 119 -15.42 -2.96 -16.31
CA ILE A 119 -14.71 -4.03 -17.01
C ILE A 119 -14.16 -3.55 -18.35
N ASN A 120 -14.77 -2.55 -18.99
CA ASN A 120 -14.25 -2.01 -20.25
C ASN A 120 -12.92 -1.30 -20.02
N GLN A 121 -12.89 -0.37 -19.05
CA GLN A 121 -11.66 0.35 -18.70
C GLN A 121 -10.57 -0.60 -18.20
N LEU A 122 -10.93 -1.61 -17.39
CA LEU A 122 -9.97 -2.62 -16.93
C LEU A 122 -9.40 -3.42 -18.10
N PHE A 123 -10.24 -3.84 -19.04
CA PHE A 123 -9.82 -4.58 -20.22
C PHE A 123 -8.88 -3.77 -21.10
N GLU A 124 -9.23 -2.52 -21.41
CA GLU A 124 -8.38 -1.63 -22.22
C GLU A 124 -7.00 -1.44 -21.60
N ARG A 125 -6.95 -1.11 -20.31
CA ARG A 125 -5.68 -0.93 -19.59
C ARG A 125 -4.87 -2.22 -19.51
N PHE A 126 -5.53 -3.36 -19.35
CA PHE A 126 -4.87 -4.67 -19.37
C PHE A 126 -4.23 -4.95 -20.74
N ILE A 127 -4.95 -4.75 -21.85
CA ILE A 127 -4.43 -4.99 -23.20
C ILE A 127 -3.24 -4.06 -23.49
N ILE A 128 -3.32 -2.79 -23.09
CA ILE A 128 -2.20 -1.83 -23.25
C ILE A 128 -0.96 -2.35 -22.51
N GLY A 129 -1.08 -2.70 -21.23
CA GLY A 129 0.04 -3.22 -20.45
C GLY A 129 0.60 -4.53 -21.01
N PHE A 130 -0.28 -5.44 -21.44
CA PHE A 130 0.09 -6.71 -22.03
C PHE A 130 0.93 -6.53 -23.31
N ILE A 131 0.49 -5.66 -24.22
CA ILE A 131 1.22 -5.34 -25.45
C ILE A 131 2.55 -4.65 -25.15
N GLN A 132 2.61 -3.78 -24.14
CA GLN A 132 3.87 -3.14 -23.74
C GLN A 132 4.89 -4.16 -23.22
N CYS A 133 4.48 -5.12 -22.40
CA CYS A 133 5.37 -6.15 -21.87
C CYS A 133 5.84 -7.14 -22.93
N HIS A 134 5.01 -7.47 -23.93
CA HIS A 134 5.30 -8.49 -24.96
C HIS A 134 5.50 -7.88 -26.34
N ARG A 135 5.91 -6.60 -26.40
CA ARG A 135 6.01 -5.81 -27.63
C ARG A 135 6.80 -6.52 -28.72
N ASP A 136 7.91 -7.16 -28.34
CA ASP A 136 8.83 -7.77 -29.29
C ASP A 136 8.35 -9.10 -29.87
N GLU A 137 7.49 -9.80 -29.15
CA GLU A 137 6.92 -11.10 -29.54
C GLU A 137 5.62 -10.94 -30.34
N ILE A 138 4.81 -9.92 -30.01
CA ILE A 138 3.45 -9.77 -30.55
C ILE A 138 3.41 -8.80 -31.73
N LEU A 139 4.16 -7.69 -31.69
CA LEU A 139 4.02 -6.65 -32.71
C LEU A 139 4.94 -6.89 -33.91
N PRO A 140 4.41 -6.81 -35.14
CA PRO A 140 5.24 -6.82 -36.34
C PRO A 140 6.18 -5.61 -36.35
N PRO A 141 7.35 -5.69 -37.04
CA PRO A 141 8.39 -4.66 -37.00
C PRO A 141 7.88 -3.24 -37.32
N SER A 142 6.87 -3.10 -38.18
CA SER A 142 6.26 -1.84 -38.59
C SER A 142 5.49 -1.11 -37.47
N LEU A 143 4.95 -1.84 -36.50
CA LEU A 143 4.14 -1.28 -35.39
C LEU A 143 4.94 -1.11 -34.10
N LYS A 144 6.22 -1.54 -34.10
CA LYS A 144 7.10 -1.42 -32.95
C LYS A 144 7.43 0.01 -32.55
N HIS A 145 7.06 1.05 -33.29
CA HIS A 145 7.31 2.45 -32.90
C HIS A 145 6.08 3.20 -32.32
N PHE A 146 4.85 2.69 -32.52
CA PHE A 146 3.62 3.45 -32.26
C PHE A 146 3.15 3.45 -30.79
N VAL A 147 3.44 2.40 -30.01
CA VAL A 147 2.81 2.20 -28.69
C VAL A 147 3.36 3.11 -27.58
N SER A 148 4.44 3.85 -27.82
CA SER A 148 5.05 4.71 -26.79
C SER A 148 4.26 6.00 -26.50
N VAL A 149 3.21 6.32 -27.25
CA VAL A 149 2.56 7.66 -27.23
C VAL A 149 1.27 7.73 -26.40
N VAL A 150 0.66 6.60 -26.00
CA VAL A 150 -0.76 6.60 -25.57
C VAL A 150 -0.99 6.76 -24.04
N VAL A 151 0.02 7.03 -23.21
CA VAL A 151 -0.15 7.01 -21.73
C VAL A 151 0.15 8.35 -21.03
N HIS A 152 -0.02 9.49 -21.71
CA HIS A 152 0.14 10.81 -21.05
C HIS A 152 -1.17 11.58 -20.86
N ASP A 153 -2.34 10.97 -21.10
CA ASP A 153 -3.65 11.57 -20.82
C ASP A 153 -4.44 10.74 -19.78
#